data_AF-A0A2B9Q2W4-F1
#
_entry.id   AF-A0A2B9Q2W4-F1
#
_cell.length_a   1.000
_cell.length_b   1.000
_cell.length_c   1.000
_cell.angle_alpha   90.00
_cell.angle_beta   90.00
_cell.angle_gamma   90.00
#
_symmetry.space_group_name_H-M   'P 1'
#
loop_
_entity.id
_entity.type
_entity.pdbx_description
1 polymer ?
#
loop_
_entity_poly.entity_id
_entity_poly.type
_entity_poly.pdbx_seq_one_letter_code
_entity_poly.pdbx_strand_id
1 'polypeptide(L)'
;MKKFMKLVMAVMVMAMSVGMFATPTHEVEAESNYKEQAQKNITVIHTIVERVEDGLAYTLPIDDNDAIEDYILVEAKNYEQGAIVTVTMDGLGEIVKDEYTLNEELSTLYKRFGDVIDSYEESFGAKIETKIINIELEDGEWAYGSDAEGYEYAVSSDRVEVGQVAQVTVNEFGEVFTVDVLKSI
;
A
#
# COMPACT_ATOMS: atom_id res chain seq x y z
N MET A 1 32.08 -27.50 14.95
CA MET A 1 32.14 -27.09 13.53
C MET A 1 30.97 -26.13 13.31
N LYS A 2 31.22 -24.81 13.22
CA LYS A 2 31.01 -23.97 12.02
C LYS A 2 29.55 -24.01 11.52
N LYS A 3 28.70 -22.97 11.58
CA LYS A 3 28.91 -21.51 11.63
C LYS A 3 27.69 -20.83 12.30
N PHE A 4 27.89 -20.19 13.44
CA PHE A 4 27.02 -19.15 14.00
C PHE A 4 27.97 -18.05 14.48
N MET A 5 28.18 -17.04 13.65
CA MET A 5 28.93 -15.84 14.04
C MET A 5 28.70 -14.76 12.99
N LYS A 6 27.78 -13.84 13.30
CA LYS A 6 27.84 -12.41 12.96
C LYS A 6 26.54 -11.75 13.45
N LEU A 7 26.47 -11.58 14.75
CA LEU A 7 25.75 -10.47 15.38
C LEU A 7 26.78 -9.79 16.30
N VAL A 8 26.73 -8.46 16.32
CA VAL A 8 27.27 -7.53 17.32
C VAL A 8 28.66 -6.89 17.05
N MET A 9 28.60 -5.55 16.94
CA MET A 9 29.61 -4.50 17.23
C MET A 9 30.85 -4.33 16.34
N ALA A 10 30.84 -3.23 15.57
CA ALA A 10 32.00 -2.36 15.37
C ALA A 10 31.49 -0.90 15.42
N VAL A 11 31.53 -0.27 16.60
CA VAL A 11 32.58 0.67 17.02
C VAL A 11 32.34 2.10 16.50
N MET A 12 31.79 2.89 17.42
CA MET A 12 31.96 4.33 17.60
C MET A 12 33.37 4.80 17.20
N VAL A 13 33.47 5.65 16.18
CA VAL A 13 34.60 6.59 16.05
C VAL A 13 34.01 7.99 16.15
N MET A 14 34.25 8.61 17.30
CA MET A 14 34.14 10.05 17.47
C MET A 14 35.11 10.73 16.51
N ALA A 15 34.60 11.70 15.74
CA ALA A 15 35.37 12.86 15.37
C ALA A 15 34.56 14.11 15.74
N MET A 16 34.50 14.39 17.05
CA MET A 16 34.38 15.78 17.50
C MET A 16 35.63 16.50 17.04
N SER A 17 35.55 17.20 15.91
CA SER A 17 36.44 18.32 15.62
C SER A 17 35.67 19.58 15.95
N VAL A 18 35.81 20.03 17.19
CA VAL A 18 35.39 21.37 17.62
C VAL A 18 36.37 22.36 17.00
N GLY A 19 36.06 22.85 15.80
CA GLY A 19 36.66 24.04 15.23
C GLY A 19 35.69 25.20 15.42
N MET A 20 36.06 26.16 16.25
CA MET A 20 35.27 27.34 16.61
C MET A 20 34.86 28.17 15.37
N PHE A 21 33.72 28.87 15.54
CA PHE A 21 33.18 30.03 14.81
C PHE A 21 32.02 29.81 13.81
N ALA A 22 30.94 30.52 14.12
CA ALA A 22 29.86 31.07 13.26
C ALA A 22 28.54 30.27 13.09
N THR A 23 27.57 30.72 13.90
CA THR A 23 26.12 30.94 13.63
C THR A 23 25.16 29.79 13.24
N PRO A 24 23.92 29.79 13.77
CA PRO A 24 22.89 28.80 13.44
C PRO A 24 22.10 29.24 12.20
N THR A 25 22.25 28.57 11.06
CA THR A 25 21.41 28.85 9.87
C THR A 25 21.19 27.70 8.88
N HIS A 26 21.52 26.43 9.19
CA HIS A 26 21.49 25.36 8.16
C HIS A 26 20.58 24.15 8.41
N GLU A 27 19.60 24.21 9.32
CA GLU A 27 18.58 23.14 9.39
C GLU A 27 17.45 23.31 8.35
N VAL A 28 17.18 24.54 7.89
CA VAL A 28 16.06 24.82 6.97
C VAL A 28 16.38 24.45 5.50
N GLU A 29 17.65 24.54 5.08
CA GLU A 29 18.06 24.27 3.69
C GLU A 29 18.19 22.77 3.36
N ALA A 30 18.44 21.93 4.37
CA ALA A 30 18.59 20.48 4.16
C ALA A 30 17.23 19.80 3.95
N GLU A 31 16.22 20.16 4.74
CA GLU A 31 14.84 19.67 4.55
C GLU A 31 14.23 20.17 3.23
N SER A 32 14.47 21.44 2.85
CA SER A 32 13.97 21.97 1.59
C SER A 32 14.58 21.25 0.39
N ASN A 33 15.89 20.96 0.44
CA ASN A 33 16.57 20.19 -0.61
C ASN A 33 16.06 18.76 -0.72
N TYR A 34 15.76 18.10 0.40
CA TYR A 34 15.25 16.73 0.37
C TYR A 34 13.86 16.64 -0.26
N LYS A 35 12.94 17.53 0.12
CA LYS A 35 11.59 17.58 -0.48
C LYS A 35 11.64 17.94 -1.97
N GLU A 36 12.50 18.88 -2.34
CA GLU A 36 12.68 19.30 -3.74
C GLU A 36 13.36 18.21 -4.59
N GLN A 37 14.17 17.32 -3.99
CA GLN A 37 14.74 16.15 -4.66
C GLN A 37 13.77 14.98 -4.71
N ALA A 38 12.99 14.72 -3.65
CA ALA A 38 11.95 13.70 -3.65
C ALA A 38 10.87 14.00 -4.69
N GLN A 39 10.45 15.26 -4.85
CA GLN A 39 9.56 15.69 -5.92
C GLN A 39 10.09 15.45 -7.35
N LYS A 40 11.41 15.23 -7.52
CA LYS A 40 12.02 14.92 -8.83
C LYS A 40 12.04 13.42 -9.14
N ASN A 41 11.86 12.57 -8.12
CA ASN A 41 11.70 11.15 -8.36
C ASN A 41 10.26 10.93 -8.84
N ILE A 42 10.12 10.27 -9.98
CA ILE A 42 8.82 9.98 -10.59
C ILE A 42 8.70 8.47 -10.65
N THR A 43 7.60 7.95 -10.11
CA THR A 43 7.22 6.54 -10.19
C THR A 43 5.97 6.43 -11.07
N VAL A 44 5.94 5.41 -11.93
CA VAL A 44 4.79 5.10 -12.78
C VAL A 44 4.30 3.72 -12.42
N ILE A 45 3.03 3.60 -12.09
CA ILE A 45 2.37 2.36 -11.65
C ILE A 45 1.12 2.13 -12.48
N HIS A 46 0.82 0.88 -12.79
CA HIS A 46 -0.41 0.49 -13.45
C HIS A 46 -1.39 -0.08 -12.43
N THR A 47 -2.63 0.37 -12.53
CA THR A 47 -3.69 0.02 -11.59
C THR A 47 -4.95 -0.40 -12.33
N ILE A 48 -5.78 -1.24 -11.73
CA ILE A 48 -7.12 -1.57 -12.24
C ILE A 48 -8.19 -0.94 -11.36
N VAL A 49 -9.21 -0.35 -11.98
CA VAL A 49 -10.33 0.28 -11.26
C VAL A 49 -11.24 -0.82 -10.72
N GLU A 50 -11.31 -0.93 -9.41
CA GLU A 50 -12.22 -1.87 -8.76
C GLU A 50 -13.60 -1.25 -8.58
N ARG A 51 -13.68 0.01 -8.12
CA ARG A 51 -14.96 0.73 -8.00
C ARG A 51 -14.79 2.24 -8.11
N VAL A 52 -15.90 2.92 -8.37
CA VAL A 52 -15.99 4.38 -8.38
C VAL A 52 -17.05 4.83 -7.39
N GLU A 53 -16.65 5.66 -6.44
CA GLU A 53 -17.50 6.14 -5.35
C GLU A 53 -17.09 7.57 -4.98
N ASP A 54 -18.07 8.44 -4.72
CA ASP A 54 -17.86 9.84 -4.32
C ASP A 54 -16.90 10.67 -5.21
N GLY A 55 -16.84 10.34 -6.50
CA GLY A 55 -15.98 11.04 -7.47
C GLY A 55 -14.52 10.60 -7.45
N LEU A 56 -14.19 9.53 -6.73
CA LEU A 56 -12.90 8.87 -6.71
C LEU A 56 -13.00 7.46 -7.30
N ALA A 57 -11.96 7.04 -8.00
CA ALA A 57 -11.79 5.66 -8.42
C ALA A 57 -10.81 4.97 -7.47
N TYR A 58 -11.26 3.86 -6.89
CA TYR A 58 -10.48 2.98 -6.03
C TYR A 58 -9.78 1.98 -6.94
N THR A 59 -8.45 2.06 -7.00
CA THR A 59 -7.67 1.27 -7.95
C THR A 59 -6.66 0.37 -7.26
N LEU A 60 -6.52 -0.86 -7.77
CA LEU A 60 -5.62 -1.89 -7.25
C LEU A 60 -4.35 -1.95 -8.11
N PRO A 61 -3.14 -1.94 -7.52
CA PRO A 61 -1.89 -2.01 -8.27
C PRO A 61 -1.71 -3.35 -8.99
N ILE A 62 -1.20 -3.31 -10.23
CA ILE A 62 -0.99 -4.48 -11.09
C ILE A 62 0.49 -4.89 -11.10
N ASP A 63 1.40 -3.96 -11.37
CA ASP A 63 2.82 -4.23 -11.63
C ASP A 63 3.76 -3.90 -10.46
N ASP A 64 3.23 -3.28 -9.41
CA ASP A 64 3.88 -3.03 -8.10
C ASP A 64 3.01 -3.55 -6.93
N ASN A 65 2.25 -4.62 -7.17
CA ASN A 65 1.31 -5.19 -6.20
C ASN A 65 1.97 -5.70 -4.89
N ASP A 66 3.26 -6.02 -4.91
CA ASP A 66 4.03 -6.41 -3.72
C ASP A 66 4.52 -5.22 -2.87
N ALA A 67 4.47 -3.99 -3.41
CA ALA A 67 5.00 -2.79 -2.77
C ALA A 67 3.90 -1.86 -2.24
N ILE A 68 2.68 -2.01 -2.73
CA ILE A 68 1.53 -1.18 -2.37
C ILE A 68 0.38 -2.11 -2.01
N GLU A 69 0.06 -2.15 -0.72
CA GLU A 69 -0.95 -3.06 -0.15
C GLU A 69 -2.38 -2.49 -0.18
N ASP A 70 -2.52 -1.19 -0.43
CA ASP A 70 -3.79 -0.46 -0.40
C ASP A 70 -4.19 0.13 -1.75
N TYR A 71 -5.41 0.64 -1.86
CA TYR A 71 -5.88 1.31 -3.06
C TYR A 71 -5.06 2.58 -3.36
N ILE A 72 -4.79 2.78 -4.65
CA ILE A 72 -4.41 4.08 -5.17
C ILE A 72 -5.71 4.81 -5.55
N LEU A 73 -5.97 5.95 -4.92
CA LEU A 73 -7.16 6.75 -5.17
C LEU A 73 -6.89 7.78 -6.26
N VAL A 74 -7.56 7.65 -7.41
CA VAL A 74 -7.44 8.61 -8.52
C VAL A 74 -8.73 9.40 -8.70
N GLU A 75 -8.64 10.60 -9.26
CA GLU A 75 -9.84 11.36 -9.64
C GLU A 75 -10.66 10.57 -10.68
N ALA A 76 -11.96 10.41 -10.44
CA ALA A 76 -12.83 9.66 -11.35
C ALA A 76 -13.16 10.47 -12.62
N LYS A 77 -12.21 10.56 -13.56
CA LYS A 77 -12.37 11.23 -14.87
C LYS A 77 -13.15 10.37 -15.88
N ASN A 78 -14.27 9.81 -15.44
CA ASN A 78 -15.11 8.83 -16.15
C ASN A 78 -14.54 7.41 -16.22
N TYR A 79 -13.63 7.05 -15.32
CA TYR A 79 -13.18 5.66 -15.19
C TYR A 79 -14.36 4.73 -14.87
N GLU A 80 -14.31 3.52 -15.43
CA GLU A 80 -15.29 2.46 -15.20
C GLU A 80 -14.59 1.29 -14.49
N GLN A 81 -15.34 0.45 -13.76
CA GLN A 81 -14.80 -0.79 -13.19
C GLN A 81 -14.13 -1.63 -14.28
N GLY A 82 -12.95 -2.17 -13.97
CA GLY A 82 -12.09 -2.90 -14.90
C GLY A 82 -11.21 -2.04 -15.80
N ALA A 83 -11.36 -0.71 -15.80
CA ALA A 83 -10.45 0.15 -16.53
C ALA A 83 -9.03 0.07 -15.93
N ILE A 84 -8.02 -0.09 -16.78
CA ILE A 84 -6.61 -0.01 -16.36
C ILE A 84 -6.12 1.42 -16.53
N VAL A 85 -5.53 1.96 -15.47
CA VAL A 85 -5.08 3.35 -15.34
C VAL A 85 -3.59 3.39 -15.03
N THR A 86 -2.86 4.20 -15.79
CA THR A 86 -1.46 4.51 -15.54
C THR A 86 -1.42 5.71 -14.59
N VAL A 87 -0.84 5.52 -13.41
CA VAL A 87 -0.70 6.52 -12.35
C VAL A 87 0.75 6.94 -12.24
N THR A 88 1.01 8.24 -12.37
CA THR A 88 2.32 8.84 -12.15
C THR A 88 2.31 9.54 -10.79
N MET A 89 3.24 9.15 -9.93
CA MET A 89 3.44 9.72 -8.61
C MET A 89 4.81 10.39 -8.49
N ASP A 90 4.89 11.43 -7.66
CA ASP A 90 6.17 11.97 -7.25
C ASP A 90 6.83 11.11 -6.14
N GLY A 91 8.05 11.43 -5.73
CA GLY A 91 8.77 10.68 -4.70
C GLY A 91 8.25 10.90 -3.28
N LEU A 92 7.16 11.65 -3.11
CA LEU A 92 6.40 11.76 -1.87
C LEU A 92 5.12 10.91 -1.91
N GLY A 93 4.82 10.27 -3.05
CA GLY A 93 3.61 9.47 -3.25
C GLY A 93 2.39 10.30 -3.69
N GLU A 94 2.58 11.57 -4.04
CA GLU A 94 1.48 12.40 -4.55
C GLU A 94 1.25 12.11 -6.03
N ILE A 95 -0.01 11.92 -6.42
CA ILE A 95 -0.39 11.70 -7.81
C ILE A 95 -0.25 13.01 -8.59
N VAL A 96 0.64 13.01 -9.57
CA VAL A 96 0.85 14.15 -10.47
C VAL A 96 0.14 13.98 -11.81
N LYS A 97 -0.18 12.74 -12.19
CA LYS A 97 -0.91 12.42 -13.43
C LYS A 97 -1.57 11.05 -13.35
N ASP A 98 -2.78 10.95 -13.91
CA ASP A 98 -3.50 9.71 -14.16
C ASP A 98 -4.08 9.73 -15.59
N GLU A 99 -4.05 8.60 -16.29
CA GLU A 99 -4.65 8.42 -17.61
C GLU A 99 -4.99 6.95 -17.90
N TYR A 100 -5.91 6.70 -18.84
CA TYR A 100 -6.16 5.33 -19.30
C TYR A 100 -4.90 4.69 -19.88
N THR A 101 -4.61 3.46 -19.49
CA THR A 101 -3.59 2.64 -20.14
C THR A 101 -4.18 2.06 -21.43
N LEU A 102 -3.50 2.27 -22.55
CA LEU A 102 -4.03 1.93 -23.88
C LEU A 102 -3.00 1.18 -24.74
N ASN A 103 -3.48 0.57 -25.82
CA ASN A 103 -2.66 0.02 -26.90
C ASN A 103 -1.65 -1.05 -26.44
N GLU A 104 -0.38 -0.89 -26.85
CA GLU A 104 0.69 -1.85 -26.63
C GLU A 104 1.03 -2.03 -25.14
N GLU A 105 0.91 -0.97 -24.35
CA GLU A 105 1.13 -1.01 -22.90
C GLU A 105 0.07 -1.88 -22.23
N LEU A 106 -1.21 -1.66 -22.56
CA LEU A 106 -2.32 -2.48 -22.08
C LEU A 106 -2.13 -3.95 -22.46
N SER A 107 -1.76 -4.23 -23.72
CA SER A 107 -1.49 -5.60 -24.17
C SER A 107 -0.30 -6.23 -23.43
N THR A 108 0.69 -5.43 -23.03
CA THR A 108 1.85 -5.90 -22.29
C THR A 108 1.48 -6.26 -20.85
N LEU A 109 0.61 -5.48 -20.22
CA LEU A 109 0.10 -5.76 -18.88
C LEU A 109 -0.66 -7.09 -18.84
N TYR A 110 -1.65 -7.28 -19.72
CA TYR A 110 -2.39 -8.55 -19.79
C TYR A 110 -1.47 -9.76 -20.07
N LYS A 111 -0.39 -9.56 -20.85
CA LYS A 111 0.57 -10.64 -21.11
C LYS A 111 1.46 -10.98 -19.92
N ARG A 112 1.80 -10.00 -19.09
CA ARG A 112 2.75 -10.16 -17.97
C ARG A 112 2.08 -10.46 -16.63
N PHE A 113 0.91 -9.85 -16.43
CA PHE A 113 0.17 -9.82 -15.16
C PHE A 113 -1.27 -10.30 -15.35
N GLY A 114 -1.55 -11.08 -16.39
CA GLY A 114 -2.88 -11.62 -16.68
C GLY A 114 -3.49 -12.33 -15.48
N ASP A 115 -2.74 -13.19 -14.79
CA ASP A 115 -3.24 -13.90 -13.60
C ASP A 115 -3.68 -12.95 -12.47
N VAL A 116 -2.99 -11.81 -12.29
CA VAL A 116 -3.33 -10.79 -11.28
C VAL A 116 -4.58 -10.02 -11.72
N ILE A 117 -4.62 -9.60 -12.99
CA ILE A 117 -5.75 -8.87 -13.56
C ILE A 117 -7.01 -9.74 -13.53
N ASP A 118 -6.93 -10.99 -13.96
CA ASP A 118 -8.03 -11.96 -13.96
C ASP A 118 -8.52 -12.19 -12.52
N SER A 119 -7.62 -12.34 -11.54
CA SER A 119 -8.00 -12.46 -10.12
C SER A 119 -8.76 -11.24 -9.60
N TYR A 120 -8.37 -10.03 -10.02
CA TYR A 120 -9.13 -8.82 -9.69
C TYR A 120 -10.48 -8.80 -10.41
N GLU A 121 -10.52 -9.10 -11.71
CA GLU A 121 -11.75 -9.15 -12.48
C GLU A 121 -12.76 -10.20 -11.96
N GLU A 122 -12.29 -11.35 -11.46
CA GLU A 122 -13.13 -12.34 -10.79
C GLU A 122 -13.77 -11.82 -9.50
N SER A 123 -13.10 -10.90 -8.81
CA SER A 123 -13.67 -10.23 -7.63
C SER A 123 -14.69 -9.14 -8.01
N PHE A 124 -14.69 -8.64 -9.25
CA PHE A 124 -15.60 -7.59 -9.69
C PHE A 124 -17.03 -8.13 -9.80
N GLY A 125 -17.90 -7.62 -8.93
CA GLY A 125 -19.29 -8.06 -8.85
C GLY A 125 -19.55 -9.07 -7.73
N ALA A 126 -18.50 -9.55 -7.06
CA ALA A 126 -18.68 -10.15 -5.74
C ALA A 126 -19.23 -9.06 -4.81
N LYS A 127 -20.28 -9.38 -4.06
CA LYS A 127 -20.89 -8.40 -3.15
C LYS A 127 -19.88 -8.08 -2.05
N ILE A 128 -19.25 -6.92 -2.15
CA ILE A 128 -18.33 -6.44 -1.12
C ILE A 128 -19.11 -5.75 -0.01
N GLU A 129 -18.76 -6.08 1.24
CA GLU A 129 -19.31 -5.48 2.43
C GLU A 129 -18.19 -5.03 3.35
N THR A 130 -18.36 -3.88 3.98
CA THR A 130 -17.48 -3.44 5.06
C THR A 130 -17.92 -4.08 6.37
N LYS A 131 -16.97 -4.68 7.08
CA LYS A 131 -17.17 -5.29 8.40
C LYS A 131 -16.21 -4.67 9.41
N ILE A 132 -16.64 -4.60 10.66
CA ILE A 132 -15.75 -4.26 11.78
C ILE A 132 -15.48 -5.57 12.52
N ILE A 133 -14.21 -5.94 12.58
CA ILE A 133 -13.77 -7.17 13.23
C ILE A 133 -12.87 -6.86 14.43
N ASN A 134 -13.00 -7.66 15.47
CA ASN A 134 -12.08 -7.64 16.61
C ASN A 134 -11.07 -8.76 16.42
N ILE A 135 -9.78 -8.45 16.41
CA ILE A 135 -8.72 -9.45 16.24
C ILE A 135 -8.47 -10.14 17.57
N GLU A 136 -8.63 -11.46 17.60
CA GLU A 136 -8.65 -12.25 18.84
C GLU A 136 -7.48 -13.23 18.95
N LEU A 137 -6.96 -13.71 17.82
CA LEU A 137 -5.85 -14.65 17.77
C LEU A 137 -4.97 -14.43 16.54
N GLU A 138 -3.76 -14.97 16.60
CA GLU A 138 -2.80 -14.97 15.50
C GLU A 138 -2.01 -16.28 15.56
N ASP A 139 -1.71 -16.88 14.41
CA ASP A 139 -0.93 -18.12 14.29
C ASP A 139 0.46 -17.92 13.64
N GLY A 140 0.83 -16.65 13.42
CA GLY A 140 2.11 -16.20 12.89
C GLY A 140 2.10 -15.89 11.39
N GLU A 141 1.15 -16.43 10.63
CA GLU A 141 0.90 -15.99 9.24
C GLU A 141 -0.41 -15.23 9.17
N TRP A 142 -1.44 -15.72 9.88
CA TRP A 142 -2.77 -15.16 9.87
C TRP A 142 -3.17 -14.67 11.25
N ALA A 143 -3.79 -13.49 11.28
CA ALA A 143 -4.57 -12.98 12.39
C ALA A 143 -6.06 -13.23 12.13
N TYR A 144 -6.78 -13.70 13.13
CA TYR A 144 -8.20 -14.00 13.02
C TYR A 144 -9.00 -13.10 13.94
N GLY A 145 -10.12 -12.63 13.40
CA GLY A 145 -11.06 -11.81 14.13
C GLY A 145 -12.50 -12.08 13.76
N SER A 146 -13.41 -11.64 14.62
CA SER A 146 -14.84 -11.84 14.43
C SER A 146 -15.59 -10.52 14.36
N ASP A 147 -16.63 -10.47 13.54
CA ASP A 147 -17.57 -9.34 13.54
C ASP A 147 -18.58 -9.42 14.69
N ALA A 148 -19.48 -8.43 14.77
CA ALA A 148 -20.51 -8.37 15.81
C ALA A 148 -21.55 -9.50 15.72
N GLU A 149 -21.66 -10.18 14.58
CA GLU A 149 -22.57 -11.31 14.35
C GLU A 149 -21.88 -12.66 14.64
N GLY A 150 -20.58 -12.66 14.87
CA GLY A 150 -19.77 -13.85 15.18
C GLY A 150 -19.25 -14.57 13.94
N TYR A 151 -19.23 -13.92 12.77
CA TYR A 151 -18.55 -14.45 11.60
C TYR A 151 -17.04 -14.22 11.72
N GLU A 152 -16.28 -15.27 11.44
CA GLU A 152 -14.82 -15.27 11.52
C GLU A 152 -14.19 -14.85 10.20
N TYR A 153 -13.12 -14.07 10.29
CA TYR A 153 -12.34 -13.55 9.17
C TYR A 153 -10.85 -13.76 9.43
N ALA A 154 -10.11 -14.04 8.37
CA ALA A 154 -8.65 -14.13 8.41
C ALA A 154 -8.04 -12.91 7.70
N VAL A 155 -7.07 -12.30 8.36
CA VAL A 155 -6.29 -11.16 7.87
C VAL A 155 -4.82 -11.53 7.97
N SER A 156 -3.99 -11.04 7.06
CA SER A 156 -2.54 -11.24 7.17
C SER A 156 -2.04 -10.62 8.49
N SER A 157 -1.23 -11.39 9.23
CA SER A 157 -0.76 -11.04 10.59
C SER A 157 0.16 -9.81 10.65
N ASP A 158 0.74 -9.42 9.52
CA ASP A 158 1.54 -8.19 9.40
C ASP A 158 0.70 -6.91 9.33
N ARG A 159 -0.61 -7.03 9.04
CA ARG A 159 -1.53 -5.88 8.91
C ARG A 159 -2.26 -5.52 10.20
N VAL A 160 -2.36 -6.45 11.15
CA VAL A 160 -3.13 -6.27 12.40
C VAL A 160 -2.52 -7.03 13.56
N GLU A 161 -2.81 -6.58 14.78
CA GLU A 161 -2.36 -7.25 16.02
C GLU A 161 -3.54 -7.75 16.86
N VAL A 162 -3.31 -8.83 17.63
CA VAL A 162 -4.28 -9.35 18.59
C VAL A 162 -4.72 -8.28 19.59
N GLY A 163 -6.01 -8.00 19.66
CA GLY A 163 -6.64 -6.98 20.50
C GLY A 163 -7.02 -5.70 19.76
N GLN A 164 -6.63 -5.55 18.49
CA GLN A 164 -7.04 -4.43 17.65
C GLN A 164 -8.47 -4.58 17.13
N VAL A 165 -9.07 -3.45 16.76
CA VAL A 165 -10.33 -3.40 16.02
C VAL A 165 -10.02 -2.88 14.62
N ALA A 166 -10.34 -3.68 13.60
CA ALA A 166 -10.10 -3.36 12.21
C ALA A 166 -11.42 -3.24 11.44
N GLN A 167 -11.49 -2.27 10.55
CA GLN A 167 -12.48 -2.23 9.49
C GLN A 167 -11.91 -2.97 8.29
N VAL A 168 -12.62 -3.97 7.79
CA VAL A 168 -12.21 -4.76 6.64
C VAL A 168 -13.25 -4.69 5.53
N THR A 169 -12.78 -4.73 4.28
CA THR A 169 -13.65 -4.95 3.12
C THR A 169 -13.58 -6.41 2.76
N VAL A 170 -14.73 -7.09 2.74
CA VAL A 170 -14.83 -8.52 2.45
C VAL A 170 -15.76 -8.79 1.30
N ASN A 171 -15.49 -9.82 0.51
CA ASN A 171 -16.44 -10.32 -0.49
C ASN A 171 -17.45 -11.30 0.13
N GLU A 172 -18.36 -11.82 -0.70
CA GLU A 172 -19.37 -12.80 -0.30
C GLU A 172 -18.81 -14.14 0.19
N PHE A 173 -17.53 -14.41 -0.06
CA PHE A 173 -16.80 -15.60 0.40
C PHE A 173 -16.02 -15.36 1.70
N GLY A 174 -16.00 -14.12 2.21
CA GLY A 174 -15.27 -13.74 3.42
C GLY A 174 -13.78 -13.44 3.21
N GLU A 175 -13.32 -13.34 1.96
CA GLU A 175 -11.94 -12.92 1.67
C GLU A 175 -11.78 -11.44 1.97
N VAL A 176 -10.69 -11.09 2.65
CA VAL A 176 -10.38 -9.72 3.08
C VAL A 176 -9.48 -9.04 2.05
N PHE A 177 -9.92 -7.89 1.53
CA PHE A 177 -9.19 -7.10 0.53
C PHE A 177 -8.45 -5.94 1.17
N THR A 178 -9.17 -5.16 1.98
CA THR A 178 -8.59 -4.02 2.70
C THR A 178 -8.77 -4.13 4.19
N VAL A 179 -7.88 -3.46 4.90
CA VAL A 179 -7.79 -3.47 6.36
C VAL A 179 -7.39 -2.09 6.84
N ASP A 180 -8.28 -1.45 7.60
CA ASP A 180 -8.01 -0.19 8.28
C ASP A 180 -8.11 -0.40 9.80
N VAL A 181 -7.01 -0.21 10.52
CA VAL A 181 -7.01 -0.32 11.99
C VAL A 181 -7.70 0.90 12.60
N LEU A 182 -8.91 0.70 13.13
CA LEU A 182 -9.71 1.75 13.76
C LEU A 182 -9.25 2.03 15.20
N LYS A 183 -8.74 1.00 15.88
CA LYS A 183 -8.28 1.11 17.27
C LYS A 183 -7.09 0.21 17.53
N SER A 184 -6.00 0.85 17.92
CA SER A 184 -4.79 0.23 18.47
C SER A 184 -4.83 0.13 20.00
N ILE A 185 -3.97 -0.72 20.55
CA ILE A 185 -3.90 -1.11 21.96
C ILE A 185 -3.00 -0.15 22.74
#